data_AF-A0A2N6IHB1-F1
#
_entry.id   AF-A0A2N6IHB1-F1
#
_cell.length_a   1.000
_cell.length_b   1.000
_cell.length_c   1.000
_cell.angle_alpha   90.00
_cell.angle_beta   90.00
_cell.angle_gamma   90.00
#
_symmetry.space_group_name_H-M   'P 1'
#
loop_
_entity.id
_entity.type
_entity.pdbx_description
1 polymer ?
#
loop_
_entity_poly.entity_id
_entity_poly.type
_entity_poly.pdbx_seq_one_letter_code
_entity_poly.pdbx_strand_id
1 'polypeptide(L)'
;MFTNSIPKSLSPALKSHLEAQGNFTTELSRKLFDTAQQLSELNLRLAQDLLQEWHSASQQLLCARDTGEFLSLAAAQLQPGSDKLRQYQQQLGNLVANAHIEMNRTAENHLPEASRTAVALADEVARKAAEETEKAAQRQREMIEKMHATGHHDGAGHSRETGRQSDQAH
;
A
#
# COMPACT_ATOMS: atom_id res chain seq x y z
N MET A 1 12.56 33.55 14.41
CA MET A 1 11.19 33.03 14.24
C MET A 1 11.25 31.80 13.36
N PHE A 2 11.19 30.60 13.95
CA PHE A 2 10.97 29.36 13.20
C PHE A 2 9.47 29.17 13.03
N THR A 3 8.89 29.91 12.10
CA THR A 3 7.47 29.76 11.78
C THR A 3 7.31 29.05 10.46
N ASN A 4 6.74 27.85 10.58
CA ASN A 4 5.67 27.40 9.70
C ASN A 4 6.04 27.13 8.23
N SER A 5 6.24 25.86 7.90
CA SER A 5 5.25 25.13 7.09
C SER A 5 5.58 23.64 7.10
N ILE A 6 4.86 22.90 7.95
CA ILE A 6 4.50 21.51 7.62
C ILE A 6 3.96 21.56 6.19
N PRO A 7 4.47 20.78 5.21
CA PRO A 7 4.03 20.90 3.84
C PRO A 7 2.52 20.59 3.77
N LYS A 8 1.69 21.64 3.71
CA LYS A 8 0.22 21.53 3.67
C LYS A 8 -0.29 21.39 2.23
N SER A 9 0.47 20.68 1.42
CA SER A 9 -0.02 19.91 0.29
C SER A 9 0.71 18.58 0.35
N LEU A 10 -0.05 17.50 0.59
CA LEU A 10 0.46 16.14 0.43
C LEU A 10 1.02 16.08 -0.99
N SER A 11 2.34 15.89 -1.15
CA SER A 11 2.93 15.89 -2.48
C SER A 11 2.27 14.77 -3.30
N PRO A 12 2.03 14.96 -4.61
CA PRO A 12 1.42 13.94 -5.45
C PRO A 12 2.12 12.57 -5.34
N ALA A 13 3.44 12.57 -5.16
CA ALA A 13 4.24 11.36 -4.91
C ALA A 13 3.89 10.67 -3.58
N LEU A 14 3.72 11.41 -2.48
CA LEU A 14 3.33 10.83 -1.20
C LEU A 14 1.90 10.28 -1.23
N LYS A 15 0.99 10.99 -1.92
CA LYS A 15 -0.37 10.51 -2.17
C LYS A 15 -0.35 9.18 -2.93
N SER A 16 0.42 9.12 -4.02
CA SER A 16 0.54 7.93 -4.86
C SER A 16 1.15 6.74 -4.10
N HIS A 17 2.13 6.97 -3.23
CA HIS A 17 2.69 5.92 -2.38
C HIS A 17 1.68 5.38 -1.35
N LEU A 18 0.90 6.25 -0.71
CA LEU A 18 -0.16 5.84 0.22
C LEU A 18 -1.29 5.09 -0.48
N GLU A 19 -1.67 5.51 -1.68
CA GLU A 19 -2.64 4.80 -2.53
C GLU A 19 -2.10 3.41 -2.92
N ALA A 20 -0.82 3.31 -3.29
CA ALA A 20 -0.19 2.03 -3.61
C ALA A 20 -0.18 1.06 -2.41
N GLN A 21 0.19 1.52 -1.21
CA GLN A 21 0.12 0.71 0.01
C GLN A 21 -1.31 0.33 0.38
N GLY A 22 -2.26 1.27 0.27
CA GLY A 22 -3.67 1.04 0.57
C GLY A 22 -4.31 0.01 -0.36
N ASN A 23 -4.05 0.13 -1.66
CA ASN A 23 -4.54 -0.80 -2.67
C ASN A 23 -3.96 -2.19 -2.46
N PHE A 24 -2.65 -2.30 -2.24
CA PHE A 24 -2.00 -3.59 -1.95
C PHE A 24 -2.63 -4.29 -0.73
N THR A 25 -2.81 -3.55 0.38
CA THR A 25 -3.37 -4.10 1.62
C THR A 25 -4.83 -4.52 1.44
N THR A 26 -5.61 -3.72 0.71
CA THR A 26 -7.03 -4.01 0.44
C THR A 26 -7.18 -5.26 -0.43
N GLU A 27 -6.41 -5.37 -1.50
CA GLU A 27 -6.43 -6.54 -2.39
C GLU A 27 -5.98 -7.81 -1.66
N LEU A 28 -4.89 -7.74 -0.88
CA LEU A 28 -4.42 -8.88 -0.09
C LEU A 28 -5.48 -9.32 0.94
N SER A 29 -6.10 -8.35 1.63
CA SER A 29 -7.17 -8.62 2.60
C SER A 29 -8.36 -9.28 1.91
N ARG A 30 -8.76 -8.79 0.73
CA ARG A 30 -9.83 -9.38 -0.07
C ARG A 30 -9.52 -10.83 -0.45
N LYS A 31 -8.30 -11.12 -0.91
CA LYS A 31 -7.87 -12.49 -1.22
C LYS A 31 -7.89 -13.44 -0.02
N LEU A 32 -7.54 -12.93 1.16
CA LEU A 32 -7.65 -13.69 2.41
C LEU A 32 -9.12 -13.99 2.76
N PHE A 33 -10.01 -13.01 2.65
CA PHE A 33 -11.45 -13.20 2.89
C PHE A 33 -12.07 -14.18 1.88
N ASP A 34 -11.73 -14.06 0.60
CA ASP A 34 -12.19 -14.99 -0.45
C ASP A 34 -11.75 -16.43 -0.14
N THR A 35 -10.50 -16.62 0.29
CA THR A 35 -9.97 -17.93 0.70
C THR A 35 -10.71 -18.49 1.91
N ALA A 36 -11.01 -17.66 2.91
CA ALA A 36 -11.77 -18.06 4.09
C ALA A 36 -13.21 -18.46 3.73
N GLN A 37 -13.85 -17.74 2.81
CA GLN A 37 -15.16 -18.11 2.30
C GLN A 37 -15.12 -19.46 1.60
N GLN A 38 -14.15 -19.67 0.70
CA GLN A 38 -13.98 -20.94 -0.02
C GLN A 38 -13.73 -22.13 0.93
N LEU A 39 -12.97 -21.92 2.01
CA LEU A 39 -12.77 -22.93 3.05
C LEU A 39 -14.07 -23.26 3.79
N SER A 40 -14.86 -22.25 4.13
CA SER A 40 -16.17 -22.43 4.77
C SER A 40 -17.12 -23.19 3.86
N GLU A 41 -17.18 -22.83 2.57
CA GLU A 41 -17.96 -23.55 1.56
C GLU A 41 -17.53 -25.01 1.41
N LEU A 42 -16.22 -25.28 1.48
CA LEU A 42 -15.68 -26.63 1.42
C LEU A 42 -16.14 -27.47 2.62
N ASN A 43 -16.08 -26.92 3.83
CA ASN A 43 -16.56 -27.58 5.04
C ASN A 43 -18.07 -27.83 5.00
N LEU A 44 -18.84 -26.85 4.50
CA LEU A 44 -20.28 -26.99 4.34
C LEU A 44 -20.64 -28.08 3.33
N ARG A 45 -19.93 -28.15 2.20
CA ARG A 45 -20.08 -29.23 1.21
C ARG A 45 -19.76 -30.59 1.80
N LEU A 46 -18.69 -30.72 2.57
CA LEU A 46 -18.39 -31.97 3.27
C LEU A 46 -19.52 -32.36 4.24
N ALA A 47 -20.05 -31.41 5.01
CA ALA A 47 -21.17 -31.69 5.92
C ALA A 47 -22.44 -32.12 5.17
N GLN A 48 -22.76 -31.47 4.04
CA GLN A 48 -23.87 -31.85 3.18
C GLN A 48 -23.68 -33.25 2.60
N ASP A 49 -22.49 -33.55 2.07
CA ASP A 49 -22.14 -34.85 1.52
C ASP A 49 -22.31 -35.96 2.57
N LEU A 50 -21.78 -35.74 3.78
CA LEU A 50 -21.95 -36.67 4.90
C LEU A 50 -23.42 -36.86 5.25
N LEU A 51 -24.21 -35.78 5.37
CA LEU A 51 -25.64 -35.88 5.67
C LEU A 51 -26.42 -36.66 4.59
N GLN A 52 -26.10 -36.44 3.31
CA GLN A 52 -26.71 -37.19 2.21
C GLN A 52 -26.33 -38.67 2.26
N GLU A 53 -25.07 -38.98 2.59
CA GLU A 53 -24.59 -40.34 2.76
C GLU A 53 -25.29 -41.05 3.93
N TRP A 54 -25.42 -40.39 5.08
CA TRP A 54 -26.20 -40.89 6.22
C TRP A 54 -27.67 -41.14 5.87
N HIS A 55 -28.29 -40.21 5.14
CA HIS A 55 -29.67 -40.35 4.72
C HIS A 55 -29.85 -41.53 3.75
N SER A 56 -28.98 -41.65 2.74
CA SER A 56 -29.01 -42.74 1.77
C SER A 56 -28.76 -44.09 2.45
N ALA A 57 -27.76 -44.16 3.33
CA ALA A 57 -27.45 -45.36 4.11
C ALA A 57 -28.62 -45.79 4.99
N SER A 58 -29.26 -44.82 5.67
CA SER A 58 -30.44 -45.09 6.50
C SER A 58 -31.61 -45.62 5.66
N GLN A 59 -31.87 -45.02 4.48
CA GLN A 59 -32.89 -45.54 3.57
C GLN A 59 -32.56 -46.96 3.07
N GLN A 60 -31.32 -47.21 2.67
CA GLN A 60 -30.89 -48.53 2.19
C GLN A 60 -31.08 -49.61 3.27
N LEU A 61 -30.69 -49.30 4.51
CA LEU A 61 -30.88 -50.19 5.65
C LEU A 61 -32.37 -50.42 5.98
N LEU A 62 -33.22 -49.39 5.88
CA LEU A 62 -34.66 -49.50 6.11
C LEU A 62 -35.41 -50.24 4.99
N CYS A 63 -34.88 -50.22 3.77
CA CYS A 63 -35.44 -50.93 2.61
C CYS A 63 -34.89 -52.35 2.43
N ALA A 64 -33.99 -52.81 3.32
CA ALA A 64 -33.44 -54.16 3.26
C ALA A 64 -34.56 -55.22 3.42
N ARG A 65 -34.56 -56.21 2.55
CA ARG A 65 -35.61 -57.24 2.46
C ARG A 65 -35.43 -58.35 3.49
N ASP A 66 -34.21 -58.63 3.88
CA ASP A 66 -33.86 -59.66 4.85
C ASP A 66 -32.61 -59.31 5.67
N THR A 67 -32.36 -60.10 6.72
CA THR A 67 -31.25 -59.90 7.66
C THR A 67 -29.88 -60.06 7.00
N GLY A 68 -29.78 -60.85 5.92
CA GLY A 68 -28.55 -61.02 5.14
C GLY A 68 -28.24 -59.79 4.29
N GLU A 69 -29.24 -59.23 3.60
CA GLU A 69 -29.12 -57.96 2.86
C GLU A 69 -28.79 -56.80 3.80
N PHE A 70 -29.42 -56.75 4.97
CA PHE A 70 -29.11 -55.76 6.01
C PHE A 70 -27.64 -55.83 6.46
N LEU A 71 -27.15 -57.03 6.81
CA LEU A 71 -25.76 -57.21 7.23
C LEU A 71 -24.77 -56.88 6.11
N SER A 72 -25.10 -57.21 4.86
CA SER A 72 -24.28 -56.88 3.70
C SER A 72 -24.21 -55.36 3.46
N LEU A 73 -25.33 -54.63 3.57
CA LEU A 73 -25.38 -53.17 3.44
C LEU A 73 -24.66 -52.48 4.61
N ALA A 74 -24.83 -52.99 5.84
CA ALA A 74 -24.12 -52.48 7.00
C ALA A 74 -22.60 -52.68 6.88
N ALA A 75 -22.15 -53.82 6.37
CA ALA A 75 -20.73 -54.07 6.08
C ALA A 75 -20.20 -53.18 4.94
N ALA A 76 -21.01 -52.92 3.91
CA ALA A 76 -20.63 -52.04 2.80
C ALA A 76 -20.48 -50.58 3.21
N GLN A 77 -21.25 -50.10 4.20
CA GLN A 77 -21.06 -48.76 4.79
C GLN A 77 -19.77 -48.62 5.62
N LEU A 78 -19.15 -49.73 6.01
CA LEU A 78 -17.84 -49.75 6.67
C LEU A 78 -16.70 -49.78 5.64
N GLN A 79 -16.99 -50.19 4.40
CA GLN A 79 -16.16 -49.92 3.23
C GLN A 79 -16.35 -48.44 2.84
N PRO A 80 -15.27 -47.78 2.44
CA PRO A 80 -14.69 -46.70 3.20
C PRO A 80 -15.29 -45.33 2.86
N GLY A 81 -15.61 -44.52 3.87
CA GLY A 81 -15.80 -43.06 3.76
C GLY A 81 -14.54 -42.28 3.34
N SER A 82 -13.53 -42.97 2.77
CA SER A 82 -12.24 -42.41 2.39
C SER A 82 -12.30 -41.54 1.16
N ASP A 83 -13.24 -41.78 0.24
CA ASP A 83 -13.24 -41.07 -1.05
C ASP A 83 -13.64 -39.61 -0.87
N LYS A 84 -14.64 -39.33 -0.02
CA LYS A 84 -15.04 -37.98 0.35
C LYS A 84 -13.97 -37.26 1.16
N LEU A 85 -13.36 -37.94 2.13
CA LEU A 85 -12.27 -37.37 2.90
C LEU A 85 -11.03 -37.09 2.03
N ARG A 86 -10.69 -37.99 1.11
CA ARG A 86 -9.59 -37.81 0.16
C ARG A 86 -9.88 -36.67 -0.82
N GLN A 87 -11.11 -36.56 -1.32
CA GLN A 87 -11.53 -35.42 -2.14
C GLN A 87 -11.43 -34.11 -1.36
N TYR A 88 -11.90 -34.07 -0.11
CA TYR A 88 -11.76 -32.91 0.78
C TYR A 88 -10.28 -32.52 0.96
N GLN A 89 -9.40 -33.49 1.22
CA GLN A 89 -7.96 -33.26 1.34
C GLN A 89 -7.34 -32.68 0.06
N GLN A 90 -7.71 -33.24 -1.10
CA GLN A 90 -7.26 -32.73 -2.41
C GLN A 90 -7.77 -31.30 -2.66
N GLN A 91 -9.05 -31.05 -2.39
CA GLN A 91 -9.66 -29.73 -2.56
C GLN A 91 -9.07 -28.69 -1.61
N LEU A 92 -8.81 -29.07 -0.37
CA LEU A 92 -8.12 -28.23 0.62
C LEU A 92 -6.69 -27.91 0.17
N GLY A 93 -5.95 -28.92 -0.31
CA GLY A 93 -4.60 -28.73 -0.85
C GLY A 93 -4.58 -27.77 -2.05
N ASN A 94 -5.52 -27.95 -2.99
CA ASN A 94 -5.68 -27.07 -4.13
C ASN A 94 -6.07 -25.64 -3.73
N LEU A 95 -6.97 -25.48 -2.74
CA LEU A 95 -7.38 -24.18 -2.22
C LEU A 95 -6.18 -23.42 -1.65
N VAL A 96 -5.39 -24.08 -0.81
CA VAL A 96 -4.18 -23.48 -0.20
C VAL A 96 -3.16 -23.11 -1.28
N ALA A 97 -2.91 -24.01 -2.24
CA ALA A 97 -1.99 -23.73 -3.34
C ALA A 97 -2.44 -22.53 -4.20
N ASN A 98 -3.74 -22.45 -4.52
CA ASN A 98 -4.30 -21.34 -5.27
C ASN A 98 -4.21 -20.03 -4.49
N ALA A 99 -4.50 -20.04 -3.18
CA ALA A 99 -4.36 -18.87 -2.33
C ALA A 99 -2.91 -18.34 -2.34
N HIS A 100 -1.91 -19.22 -2.23
CA HIS A 100 -0.50 -18.84 -2.35
C HIS A 100 -0.16 -18.21 -3.71
N ILE A 101 -0.66 -18.79 -4.80
CA ILE A 101 -0.46 -18.26 -6.15
C ILE A 101 -1.11 -16.88 -6.29
N GLU A 102 -2.34 -16.70 -5.83
CA GLU A 102 -3.05 -15.43 -5.93
C GLU A 102 -2.41 -14.34 -5.07
N MET A 103 -1.97 -14.66 -3.85
CA MET A 103 -1.23 -13.71 -3.01
C MET A 103 0.10 -13.29 -3.64
N ASN A 104 0.85 -14.24 -4.22
CA ASN A 104 2.09 -13.92 -4.93
C ASN A 104 1.83 -13.04 -6.16
N ARG A 105 0.79 -13.31 -6.94
CA ARG A 105 0.39 -12.44 -8.06
C ARG A 105 0.01 -11.04 -7.60
N THR A 106 -0.74 -10.91 -6.51
CA THR A 106 -1.05 -9.60 -5.93
C THR A 106 0.24 -8.88 -5.49
N ALA A 107 1.20 -9.58 -4.91
CA ALA A 107 2.50 -8.99 -4.62
C ALA A 107 3.24 -8.56 -5.90
N GLU A 108 3.37 -9.44 -6.90
CA GLU A 108 4.02 -9.15 -8.19
C GLU A 108 3.40 -7.97 -8.94
N ASN A 109 2.08 -7.81 -8.87
CA ASN A 109 1.38 -6.71 -9.55
C ASN A 109 1.58 -5.36 -8.84
N HIS A 110 1.72 -5.36 -7.51
CA HIS A 110 1.77 -4.12 -6.72
C HIS A 110 3.20 -3.70 -6.34
N LEU A 111 4.17 -4.62 -6.31
CA LEU A 111 5.56 -4.31 -5.97
C LEU A 111 6.23 -3.33 -6.96
N PRO A 112 6.04 -3.45 -8.28
CA PRO A 112 6.60 -2.48 -9.25
C PRO A 112 6.01 -1.07 -9.06
N GLU A 113 4.72 -0.96 -8.81
CA GLU A 113 4.05 0.32 -8.56
C GLU A 113 4.49 0.92 -7.22
N ALA A 114 4.63 0.12 -6.16
CA ALA A 114 5.20 0.57 -4.89
C ALA A 114 6.65 1.08 -5.05
N SER A 115 7.48 0.38 -5.83
CA SER A 115 8.85 0.81 -6.14
C SER A 115 8.86 2.13 -6.92
N ARG A 116 8.01 2.25 -7.95
CA ARG A 116 7.91 3.44 -8.78
C ARG A 116 7.48 4.67 -7.97
N THR A 117 6.49 4.52 -7.10
CA THR A 117 6.03 5.61 -6.23
C THR A 117 7.06 6.02 -5.18
N ALA A 118 7.84 5.06 -4.67
CA ALA A 118 8.96 5.36 -3.77
C ALA A 118 10.08 6.17 -4.47
N VAL A 119 10.43 5.81 -5.71
CA VAL A 119 11.39 6.59 -6.51
C VAL A 119 10.86 8.00 -6.78
N ALA A 120 9.61 8.13 -7.20
CA ALA A 120 8.99 9.44 -7.44
C ALA A 120 8.96 10.32 -6.16
N LEU A 121 8.78 9.70 -4.98
CA LEU A 121 8.86 10.41 -3.70
C LEU A 121 10.28 10.87 -3.39
N ALA A 122 11.29 10.02 -3.63
CA ALA A 122 12.69 10.37 -3.45
C ALA A 122 13.12 11.54 -4.36
N ASP A 123 12.73 11.50 -5.63
CA ASP A 123 13.00 12.56 -6.60
C ASP A 123 12.34 13.89 -6.20
N GLU A 124 11.10 13.85 -5.73
CA GLU A 124 10.38 15.04 -5.27
C GLU A 124 11.04 15.66 -4.03
N VAL A 125 11.55 14.84 -3.10
CA VAL A 125 12.30 15.32 -1.94
C VAL A 125 13.63 15.96 -2.38
N ALA A 126 14.37 15.31 -3.28
CA ALA A 126 15.64 15.82 -3.80
C ALA A 126 15.44 17.16 -4.53
N ARG A 127 14.42 17.25 -5.37
CA ARG A 127 14.04 18.48 -6.08
C ARG A 127 13.72 19.62 -5.11
N LYS A 128 12.87 19.37 -4.11
CA LYS A 128 12.54 20.39 -3.10
C LYS A 128 13.75 20.85 -2.29
N ALA A 129 14.66 19.95 -1.95
CA ALA A 129 15.90 20.31 -1.26
C ALA A 129 16.81 21.20 -2.12
N ALA A 130 16.93 20.90 -3.41
CA ALA A 130 17.68 21.72 -4.36
C ALA A 130 17.06 23.12 -4.54
N GLU A 131 15.74 23.20 -4.69
CA GLU A 131 15.01 24.48 -4.80
C GLU A 131 15.20 25.38 -3.57
N GLU A 132 15.12 24.81 -2.36
CA GLU A 132 15.36 25.57 -1.14
C GLU A 132 16.82 26.04 -1.03
N THR A 133 17.77 25.23 -1.50
CA THR A 133 19.19 25.60 -1.56
C THR A 133 19.42 26.74 -2.54
N GLU A 134 18.79 26.70 -3.72
CA GLU A 134 18.88 27.76 -4.72
C GLU A 134 18.26 29.07 -4.21
N LYS A 135 17.08 29.00 -3.59
CA LYS A 135 16.45 30.18 -2.96
C LYS A 135 17.29 30.76 -1.84
N ALA A 136 17.91 29.92 -1.00
CA ALA A 136 18.82 30.38 0.04
C ALA A 136 20.05 31.09 -0.56
N ALA A 137 20.62 30.53 -1.63
CA ALA A 137 21.75 31.13 -2.34
C ALA A 137 21.38 32.44 -3.03
N GLN A 138 20.18 32.55 -3.63
CA GLN A 138 19.65 33.79 -4.20
C GLN A 138 19.49 34.87 -3.13
N ARG A 139 18.85 34.54 -1.99
CA ARG A 139 18.73 35.48 -0.85
C ARG A 139 20.09 35.96 -0.37
N GLN A 140 21.09 35.09 -0.28
CA GLN A 140 22.45 35.47 0.09
C GLN A 140 23.08 36.42 -0.93
N ARG A 141 22.93 36.15 -2.23
CA ARG A 141 23.41 37.04 -3.30
C ARG A 141 22.75 38.42 -3.24
N GLU A 142 21.43 38.47 -3.08
CA GLU A 142 20.68 39.72 -2.93
C GLU A 142 21.13 40.55 -1.71
N MET A 143 21.47 39.89 -0.60
CA MET A 143 22.00 40.57 0.59
C MET A 143 23.39 41.17 0.35
N ILE A 144 24.27 40.44 -0.34
CA ILE A 144 25.61 40.92 -0.70
C ILE A 144 25.51 42.11 -1.67
N GLU A 145 24.63 42.01 -2.67
CA GLU A 145 24.39 43.07 -3.65
C GLU A 145 23.83 44.34 -2.98
N LYS A 146 22.87 44.20 -2.06
CA LYS A 146 22.35 45.32 -1.26
C LYS A 146 23.43 45.99 -0.42
N MET A 147 24.32 45.24 0.22
CA MET A 147 25.44 45.81 0.99
C MET A 147 26.45 46.54 0.09
N HIS A 148 26.77 45.97 -1.08
CA HIS A 148 27.67 46.61 -2.04
C HIS A 148 27.07 47.90 -2.62
N ALA A 149 25.76 47.95 -2.88
CA ALA A 149 25.08 49.15 -3.35
C ALA A 149 25.07 50.28 -2.30
N THR A 150 24.98 49.95 -1.00
CA THR A 150 25.04 50.95 0.09
C THR A 150 26.46 51.49 0.32
N GLY A 151 27.50 50.67 0.14
CA GLY A 151 28.90 51.09 0.35
C GLY A 151 29.44 52.11 -0.66
N HIS A 152 28.83 52.25 -1.84
CA HIS A 152 29.22 53.23 -2.86
C HIS A 152 28.59 54.62 -2.68
N HIS A 153 27.62 54.81 -1.77
CA HIS A 153 26.93 56.10 -1.63
C HIS A 153 27.54 57.04 -0.57
N ASP A 154 28.47 56.56 0.28
CA ASP A 154 28.97 57.32 1.44
C ASP A 154 30.38 57.94 1.24
N GLY A 155 30.93 57.88 0.02
CA GLY A 155 32.32 58.28 -0.28
C GLY A 155 32.50 59.57 -1.07
N ALA A 156 31.45 60.26 -1.49
CA ALA A 156 31.56 61.42 -2.38
C ALA A 156 30.61 62.56 -1.97
N GLY A 157 30.96 63.34 -0.95
CA GLY A 157 30.14 64.52 -0.63
C GLY A 157 30.44 65.27 0.66
N HIS A 158 31.70 65.37 1.12
CA HIS A 158 32.00 66.31 2.19
C HIS A 158 33.40 66.92 2.07
N SER A 159 33.55 67.91 1.20
CA SER A 159 34.64 68.88 1.32
C SER A 159 34.34 70.14 0.50
N ARG A 160 34.38 71.26 1.22
CA ARG A 160 34.52 72.66 0.78
C ARG A 160 33.25 73.42 0.38
N GLU A 161 32.65 74.04 1.40
CA GLU A 161 32.19 75.42 1.25
C GLU A 161 32.36 76.20 2.56
N THR A 162 33.60 76.59 2.85
CA THR A 162 33.93 77.66 3.81
C THR A 162 34.93 78.58 3.12
N GLY A 163 34.48 79.78 2.76
CA GLY A 163 35.37 80.88 2.36
C GLY A 163 34.97 81.56 1.05
N ARG A 164 34.09 82.56 1.15
CA ARG A 164 34.23 83.86 0.45
C ARG A 164 33.22 84.86 0.98
N GLN A 165 33.58 85.45 2.12
CA GLN A 165 33.06 86.72 2.60
C GLN A 165 34.23 87.69 2.58
N SER A 166 34.41 88.49 1.53
CA SER A 166 35.03 89.83 1.53
C SER A 166 35.25 90.35 0.10
N ASP A 167 35.04 91.66 -0.04
CA ASP A 167 35.36 92.57 -1.15
C ASP A 167 34.45 92.53 -2.41
N GLN A 168 33.91 93.64 -2.92
CA GLN A 168 34.36 95.03 -2.81
C GLN A 168 33.21 95.99 -3.18
N ALA A 169 33.18 97.15 -2.50
CA ALA A 169 32.29 98.27 -2.70
C ALA A 169 32.61 99.06 -3.98
N HIS A 170 31.60 99.73 -4.57
CA HIS A 170 31.56 101.19 -4.81
C HIS A 170 30.19 101.62 -5.34
#